data_AF-A0A2W5S0V1-F1
#
_entry.id   AF-A0A2W5S0V1-F1
#
_cell.length_a   1.000
_cell.length_b   1.000
_cell.length_c   1.000
_cell.angle_alpha   90.00
_cell.angle_beta   90.00
_cell.angle_gamma   90.00
#
_symmetry.space_group_name_H-M   'P 1'
#
loop_
_entity.id
_entity.type
_entity.pdbx_description
1 polymer ?
#
loop_
_entity_poly.entity_id
_entity_poly.type
_entity_poly.pdbx_seq_one_letter_code
_entity_poly.pdbx_strand_id
1 'polypeptide(L)'
;MANAFKARLMGGAFALFAIISAAAWAETPAPADIAQEEAYLDVLPKVEIPDDVQPIPGAVNEEFRNCEASWPAGYALARSGPEARALRDIYGLVRVRNVIETQDCGCAGKVADWEVVEDVAAALREQYSVEKLSWQQTKAIAEDAAELTIVAETMCGGSF
;
A
#
# COMPACT_ATOMS: atom_id res chain seq x y z
N MET A 1 -41.74 -48.61 -5.26
CA MET A 1 -41.37 -50.03 -5.42
C MET A 1 -39.98 -50.06 -6.03
N ALA A 2 -38.93 -50.25 -5.25
CA ALA A 2 -38.37 -51.53 -4.79
C ALA A 2 -37.25 -52.03 -5.73
N ASN A 3 -36.02 -51.74 -5.27
CA ASN A 3 -34.75 -52.45 -5.41
C ASN A 3 -34.65 -53.65 -6.37
N ALA A 4 -33.56 -53.68 -7.13
CA ALA A 4 -32.81 -54.93 -7.34
C ALA A 4 -31.32 -54.64 -7.58
N PHE A 5 -30.59 -54.58 -6.47
CA PHE A 5 -29.15 -54.80 -6.41
C PHE A 5 -28.90 -56.30 -6.64
N LYS A 6 -28.00 -56.68 -7.55
CA LYS A 6 -27.41 -58.02 -7.53
C LYS A 6 -25.97 -58.00 -8.02
N ALA A 7 -25.09 -58.39 -7.09
CA ALA A 7 -23.64 -58.35 -7.14
C ALA A 7 -23.02 -59.57 -7.84
N ARG A 8 -21.78 -59.42 -8.32
CA ARG A 8 -20.66 -60.40 -8.22
C ARG A 8 -19.39 -59.73 -8.77
N LEU A 9 -18.43 -59.33 -7.92
CA LEU A 9 -17.33 -60.09 -7.30
C LEU A 9 -16.14 -60.39 -8.23
N MET A 10 -14.94 -60.21 -7.66
CA MET A 10 -13.59 -60.57 -8.13
C MET A 10 -13.01 -59.58 -9.16
N GLY A 11 -11.85 -58.97 -8.98
CA GLY A 11 -10.75 -59.22 -8.05
C GLY A 11 -9.46 -58.80 -8.78
N GLY A 12 -8.62 -58.00 -8.10
CA GLY A 12 -7.18 -57.86 -8.39
C GLY A 12 -6.78 -57.10 -9.67
N ALA A 13 -6.23 -55.91 -9.49
CA ALA A 13 -4.82 -55.62 -9.82
C ALA A 13 -4.53 -54.13 -9.57
N PHE A 14 -3.49 -53.87 -8.80
CA PHE A 14 -2.89 -52.57 -8.57
C PHE A 14 -2.52 -51.90 -9.90
N ALA A 15 -3.12 -50.74 -10.19
CA ALA A 15 -2.53 -49.76 -11.09
C ALA A 15 -2.33 -48.47 -10.27
N LEU A 16 -1.14 -48.36 -9.69
CA LEU A 16 -0.62 -47.09 -9.18
C LEU A 16 -0.58 -46.12 -10.36
N PHE A 17 -1.54 -45.19 -10.41
CA PHE A 17 -1.38 -43.99 -11.22
C PHE A 17 -0.23 -43.19 -10.59
N ALA A 18 0.96 -43.34 -11.15
CA ALA A 18 2.03 -42.37 -10.97
C ALA A 18 1.54 -41.07 -11.58
N ILE A 19 0.96 -40.20 -10.74
CA ILE A 19 0.76 -38.79 -11.07
C ILE A 19 2.16 -38.22 -11.18
N ILE A 20 2.65 -38.08 -12.40
CA ILE A 20 3.83 -37.29 -12.68
C ILE A 20 3.42 -35.85 -12.37
N SER A 21 3.79 -35.39 -11.18
CA SER A 21 3.76 -33.98 -10.82
C SER A 21 4.74 -33.24 -11.73
N ALA A 22 4.29 -32.87 -12.92
CA ALA A 22 4.89 -31.73 -13.61
C ALA A 22 4.57 -30.54 -12.71
N ALA A 23 5.56 -30.13 -11.91
CA ALA A 23 5.62 -28.77 -11.41
C ALA A 23 5.72 -27.87 -12.64
N ALA A 24 4.56 -27.53 -13.21
CA ALA A 24 4.45 -26.37 -14.06
C ALA A 24 4.78 -25.21 -13.12
N TRP A 25 6.01 -24.73 -13.22
CA TRP A 25 6.39 -23.43 -12.73
C TRP A 25 5.39 -22.48 -13.38
N ALA A 26 4.39 -22.05 -12.59
CA ALA A 26 3.55 -20.96 -12.98
C ALA A 26 4.48 -19.75 -13.00
N GLU A 27 5.07 -19.49 -14.17
CA GLU A 27 5.59 -18.17 -14.49
C GLU A 27 4.42 -17.23 -14.20
N THR A 28 4.53 -16.50 -13.10
CA THR A 28 3.56 -15.47 -12.77
C THR A 28 3.63 -14.52 -13.96
N PRO A 29 2.53 -14.29 -14.71
CA PRO A 29 2.58 -13.38 -15.84
C PRO A 29 3.17 -12.06 -15.35
N ALA A 30 4.24 -11.60 -16.00
CA ALA A 30 4.80 -10.29 -15.69
C ALA A 30 3.64 -9.27 -15.71
N PRO A 31 3.59 -8.35 -14.74
CA PRO A 31 2.52 -7.36 -14.69
C PRO A 31 2.44 -6.68 -16.06
N ALA A 32 1.21 -6.57 -16.58
CA ALA A 32 0.96 -6.12 -17.95
C ALA A 32 1.37 -4.66 -18.21
N ASP A 33 1.88 -3.94 -17.19
CA ASP A 33 2.15 -2.52 -17.25
C ASP A 33 3.37 -2.09 -16.41
N ILE A 34 4.55 -2.62 -16.75
CA ILE A 34 5.83 -2.18 -16.16
C ILE A 34 6.06 -0.68 -16.39
N ALA A 35 5.57 -0.13 -17.52
CA ALA A 35 5.73 1.28 -17.84
C ALA A 35 4.92 2.21 -16.92
N GLN A 36 3.69 1.83 -16.56
CA GLN A 36 2.90 2.58 -15.58
C GLN A 36 3.47 2.48 -14.18
N GLU A 37 4.01 1.32 -13.80
CA GLU A 37 4.68 1.13 -12.51
C GLU A 37 5.96 1.99 -12.42
N GLU A 38 6.80 2.01 -13.45
CA GLU A 38 8.00 2.87 -13.50
C GLU A 38 7.65 4.36 -13.45
N ALA A 39 6.67 4.81 -14.22
CA ALA A 39 6.21 6.20 -14.21
C ALA A 39 5.57 6.59 -12.87
N TYR A 40 4.81 5.69 -12.26
CA TYR A 40 4.25 5.86 -10.93
C TYR A 40 5.36 6.01 -9.88
N LEU A 41 6.40 5.16 -9.96
CA LEU A 41 7.54 5.23 -9.06
C LEU A 41 8.32 6.55 -9.24
N ASP A 42 8.50 7.04 -10.47
CA ASP A 42 9.26 8.28 -10.74
C ASP A 42 8.66 9.53 -10.07
N VAL A 43 7.34 9.56 -9.94
CA VAL A 43 6.60 10.71 -9.39
C VAL A 43 6.57 10.71 -7.85
N LEU A 44 6.58 9.55 -7.21
CA LEU A 44 6.30 9.44 -5.79
C LEU A 44 7.56 9.53 -4.93
N PRO A 45 7.70 10.55 -4.04
CA PRO A 45 8.92 10.95 -3.29
C PRO A 45 10.08 9.96 -3.39
N LYS A 46 10.77 9.50 -2.36
CA LYS A 46 11.43 8.18 -2.34
C LYS A 46 11.82 8.02 -0.88
N VAL A 47 11.58 6.86 -0.30
CA VAL A 47 11.96 6.60 1.08
C VAL A 47 12.92 5.44 1.12
N GLU A 48 14.05 5.63 1.80
CA GLU A 48 14.94 4.53 2.16
C GLU A 48 14.36 3.87 3.42
N ILE A 49 13.90 2.62 3.29
CA ILE A 49 13.42 1.86 4.43
C ILE A 49 14.64 1.26 5.14
N PRO A 50 14.79 1.46 6.47
CA PRO A 50 15.88 0.84 7.23
C PRO A 50 15.83 -0.71 7.15
N ASP A 51 16.99 -1.35 7.00
CA ASP A 51 17.11 -2.82 6.95
C ASP A 51 16.66 -3.51 8.25
N ASP A 52 16.82 -2.82 9.39
CA ASP A 52 16.39 -3.28 10.72
C ASP A 52 15.43 -2.25 11.34
N VAL A 53 14.14 -2.53 11.25
CA VAL A 53 13.09 -1.67 11.83
C VAL A 53 12.87 -2.08 13.29
N GLN A 54 13.53 -1.35 14.20
CA GLN A 54 13.37 -1.50 15.64
C GLN A 54 12.61 -0.31 16.26
N PRO A 55 11.87 -0.52 17.36
CA PRO A 55 11.27 0.58 18.10
C PRO A 55 12.33 1.58 18.57
N ILE A 56 12.09 2.87 18.38
CA ILE A 56 12.95 3.94 18.88
C ILE A 56 12.78 4.01 20.41
N PRO A 57 13.87 3.82 21.20
CA PRO A 57 13.77 3.85 22.65
C PRO A 57 13.26 5.21 23.15
N GLY A 58 12.13 5.21 23.85
CA GLY A 58 11.55 6.41 24.44
C GLY A 58 10.81 7.32 23.47
N ALA A 59 10.53 6.87 22.23
CA ALA A 59 9.69 7.62 21.31
C ALA A 59 8.31 7.93 21.92
N VAL A 60 7.90 9.19 21.81
CA VAL A 60 6.55 9.62 22.14
C VAL A 60 5.75 9.66 20.85
N ASN A 61 4.95 8.63 20.64
CA ASN A 61 4.11 8.52 19.46
C ASN A 61 2.86 9.39 19.61
N GLU A 62 2.76 10.46 18.83
CA GLU A 62 1.61 11.36 18.82
C GLU A 62 0.68 11.02 17.67
N GLU A 63 -0.57 10.69 17.90
CA GLU A 63 -1.47 10.35 16.78
C GLU A 63 -1.72 11.57 15.88
N PHE A 64 -1.75 11.36 14.57
CA PHE A 64 -1.92 12.47 13.62
C PHE A 64 -3.13 13.37 13.86
N ARG A 65 -4.23 12.77 14.31
CA ARG A 65 -5.47 13.50 14.61
C ARG A 65 -5.28 14.57 15.69
N ASN A 66 -4.30 14.39 16.57
CA ASN A 66 -3.97 15.34 17.63
C ASN A 66 -3.06 16.48 17.11
N CYS A 67 -2.50 16.34 15.90
CA CYS A 67 -1.64 17.33 15.27
C CYS A 67 -2.41 18.40 14.47
N GLU A 68 -3.74 18.52 14.63
CA GLU A 68 -4.59 19.43 13.84
C GLU A 68 -4.08 20.89 13.86
N ALA A 69 -3.55 21.34 15.00
CA ALA A 69 -2.99 22.70 15.13
C ALA A 69 -1.75 22.95 14.26
N SER A 70 -1.08 21.88 13.80
CA SER A 70 0.13 21.94 12.98
C SER A 70 -0.12 21.55 11.52
N TRP A 71 -1.35 21.17 11.14
CA TRP A 71 -1.62 20.77 9.76
C TRP A 71 -1.34 21.92 8.78
N PRO A 72 -0.76 21.62 7.60
CA PRO A 72 -0.50 22.65 6.63
C PRO A 72 -1.82 23.21 6.10
N ALA A 73 -1.84 24.50 5.75
CA ALA A 73 -3.06 25.17 5.29
C ALA A 73 -3.74 24.42 4.11
N GLY A 74 -2.93 23.85 3.21
CA GLY A 74 -3.40 23.06 2.07
C GLY A 74 -4.14 21.78 2.44
N TYR A 75 -3.90 21.21 3.63
CA TYR A 75 -4.58 19.99 4.09
C TYR A 75 -6.11 20.12 4.17
N ALA A 76 -6.64 21.35 4.20
CA ALA A 76 -8.07 21.60 4.06
C ALA A 76 -8.66 20.97 2.78
N LEU A 77 -7.91 20.95 1.68
CA LEU A 77 -8.32 20.34 0.41
C LEU A 77 -8.39 18.80 0.49
N ALA A 78 -7.54 18.20 1.31
CA ALA A 78 -7.63 16.78 1.64
C ALA A 78 -8.81 16.48 2.56
N ARG A 79 -9.36 17.44 3.31
CA ARG A 79 -10.55 17.20 4.16
C ARG A 79 -11.84 17.23 3.36
N SER A 80 -11.96 18.11 2.37
CA SER A 80 -13.18 18.28 1.58
C SER A 80 -12.89 18.75 0.15
N GLY A 81 -13.77 18.38 -0.78
CA GLY A 81 -13.64 18.74 -2.18
C GLY A 81 -13.68 17.54 -3.13
N PRO A 82 -13.65 17.79 -4.45
CA PRO A 82 -13.79 16.76 -5.46
C PRO A 82 -12.61 15.78 -5.51
N GLU A 83 -11.41 16.22 -5.13
CA GLU A 83 -10.18 15.40 -5.11
C GLU A 83 -9.77 14.99 -3.68
N ALA A 84 -10.60 15.26 -2.67
CA ALA A 84 -10.19 15.14 -1.28
C ALA A 84 -9.68 13.75 -0.90
N ARG A 85 -10.25 12.69 -1.49
CA ARG A 85 -9.75 11.33 -1.26
C ARG A 85 -8.36 11.12 -1.85
N ALA A 86 -8.15 11.53 -3.10
CA ALA A 86 -6.87 11.40 -3.77
C ALA A 86 -5.77 12.18 -3.04
N LEU A 87 -6.06 13.41 -2.62
CA LEU A 87 -5.11 14.22 -1.85
C LEU A 87 -4.80 13.62 -0.47
N ARG A 88 -5.76 12.94 0.19
CA ARG A 88 -5.48 12.20 1.42
C ARG A 88 -4.58 10.99 1.20
N ASP A 89 -4.79 10.26 0.11
CA ASP A 89 -3.95 9.09 -0.22
C ASP A 89 -2.50 9.55 -0.46
N ILE A 90 -2.29 10.61 -1.26
CA ILE A 90 -0.98 11.22 -1.50
C ILE A 90 -0.36 11.72 -0.19
N TYR A 91 -1.08 12.55 0.56
CA TYR A 91 -0.55 13.09 1.82
C TYR A 91 -0.23 11.99 2.84
N GLY A 92 -1.02 10.90 2.87
CA GLY A 92 -0.77 9.72 3.68
C GLY A 92 0.59 9.09 3.38
N LEU A 93 0.97 8.99 2.10
CA LEU A 93 2.29 8.53 1.70
C LEU A 93 3.40 9.51 2.10
N VAL A 94 3.24 10.80 1.80
CA VAL A 94 4.27 11.80 2.09
C VAL A 94 4.59 11.83 3.58
N ARG A 95 3.58 11.80 4.45
CA ARG A 95 3.81 11.87 5.90
C ARG A 95 4.44 10.62 6.50
N VAL A 96 4.08 9.43 6.03
CA VAL A 96 4.67 8.20 6.57
C VAL A 96 6.13 8.08 6.17
N ARG A 97 6.47 8.51 4.94
CA ARG A 97 7.85 8.65 4.50
C ARG A 97 8.62 9.65 5.34
N ASN A 98 8.05 10.83 5.58
CA ASN A 98 8.70 11.85 6.42
C ASN A 98 9.01 11.33 7.83
N VAL A 99 8.09 10.58 8.46
CA VAL A 99 8.36 9.95 9.76
C VAL A 99 9.49 8.93 9.68
N ILE A 100 9.50 8.07 8.67
CA ILE A 100 10.56 7.05 8.50
C ILE A 100 11.93 7.72 8.29
N GLU A 101 12.00 8.74 7.44
CA GLU A 101 13.24 9.45 7.13
C GLU A 101 13.78 10.27 8.30
N THR A 102 12.90 10.97 9.01
CA THR A 102 13.29 11.84 10.13
C THR A 102 13.38 11.10 11.46
N GLN A 103 12.82 9.90 11.54
CA GLN A 103 12.65 9.12 12.77
C GLN A 103 11.89 9.89 13.87
N ASP A 104 11.06 10.88 13.51
CA ASP A 104 10.27 11.67 14.45
C ASP A 104 8.82 11.18 14.51
N CYS A 105 8.46 10.59 15.65
CA CYS A 105 7.13 10.04 15.93
C CYS A 105 6.12 11.07 16.45
N GLY A 106 6.56 12.32 16.67
CA GLY A 106 5.71 13.44 17.08
C GLY A 106 5.06 14.17 15.90
N CYS A 107 4.36 15.27 16.19
CA CYS A 107 3.70 16.07 15.15
C CYS A 107 4.67 16.68 14.13
N ALA A 108 5.92 16.96 14.52
CA ALA A 108 6.91 17.53 13.60
C ALA A 108 7.34 16.54 12.51
N GLY A 109 7.39 15.24 12.81
CA GLY A 109 7.58 14.20 11.79
C GLY A 109 6.28 13.78 11.10
N LYS A 110 5.15 13.78 11.79
CA LYS A 110 3.86 13.30 11.24
C LYS A 110 3.12 14.29 10.35
N VAL A 111 3.46 15.58 10.46
CA VAL A 111 3.02 16.60 9.52
C VAL A 111 4.09 16.72 8.43
N ALA A 112 3.66 16.67 7.17
CA ALA A 112 4.56 16.80 6.04
C ALA A 112 4.27 18.06 5.21
N ASP A 113 5.22 18.39 4.35
CA ASP A 113 5.08 19.51 3.43
C ASP A 113 3.95 19.27 2.44
N TRP A 114 3.10 20.28 2.29
CA TRP A 114 1.99 20.25 1.35
C TRP A 114 2.45 20.49 -0.10
N GLU A 115 3.56 21.21 -0.31
CA GLU A 115 4.11 21.45 -1.66
C GLU A 115 4.42 20.13 -2.37
N VAL A 116 4.97 19.15 -1.64
CA VAL A 116 5.22 17.78 -2.16
C VAL A 116 3.93 17.08 -2.58
N VAL A 117 2.81 17.31 -1.88
CA VAL A 117 1.50 16.76 -2.28
C VAL A 117 1.03 17.37 -3.58
N GLU A 118 1.22 18.68 -3.75
CA GLU A 118 0.81 19.40 -4.94
C GLU A 118 1.62 18.97 -6.16
N ASP A 119 2.93 18.78 -6.01
CA ASP A 119 3.81 18.26 -7.06
C ASP A 119 3.41 16.86 -7.51
N VAL A 120 3.22 15.94 -6.56
CA VAL A 120 2.76 14.57 -6.86
C VAL A 120 1.39 14.60 -7.52
N ALA A 121 0.45 15.40 -7.00
CA ALA A 121 -0.88 15.51 -7.57
C ALA A 121 -0.85 16.09 -9.00
N ALA A 122 0.00 17.08 -9.27
CA ALA A 122 0.17 17.66 -10.60
C ALA A 122 0.71 16.63 -11.60
N ALA A 123 1.76 15.91 -11.21
CA ALA A 123 2.36 14.87 -12.06
C ALA A 123 1.39 13.70 -12.34
N LEU A 124 0.60 13.26 -11.35
CA LEU A 124 -0.43 12.23 -11.56
C LEU A 124 -1.54 12.71 -12.50
N ARG A 125 -1.97 13.99 -12.39
CA ARG A 125 -2.97 14.56 -13.31
C ARG A 125 -2.46 14.57 -14.75
N GLU A 126 -1.19 14.92 -14.95
CA GLU A 126 -0.53 14.85 -16.26
C GLU A 126 -0.44 13.40 -16.77
N GLN A 127 0.07 12.48 -15.95
CA GLN A 127 0.23 11.06 -16.29
C GLN A 127 -1.09 10.41 -16.73
N TYR A 128 -2.18 10.67 -16.01
CA TYR A 128 -3.50 10.12 -16.34
C TYR A 128 -4.30 11.01 -17.30
N SER A 129 -3.75 12.17 -17.70
CA SER A 129 -4.42 13.16 -18.55
C SER A 129 -5.81 13.55 -18.03
N VAL A 130 -5.92 13.82 -16.72
CA VAL A 130 -7.16 14.20 -16.05
C VAL A 130 -7.06 15.57 -15.40
N GLU A 131 -8.15 16.33 -15.39
CA GLU A 131 -8.23 17.60 -14.66
C GLU A 131 -8.26 17.39 -13.15
N LYS A 132 -8.88 16.28 -12.70
CA LYS A 132 -9.07 15.93 -11.29
C LYS A 132 -8.80 14.46 -11.03
N LEU A 133 -8.05 14.19 -9.97
CA LEU A 133 -7.77 12.86 -9.47
C LEU A 133 -8.98 12.30 -8.71
N SER A 134 -9.30 11.05 -9.01
CA SER A 134 -10.18 10.19 -8.24
C SER A 134 -9.35 9.25 -7.36
N TRP A 135 -10.04 8.61 -6.41
CA TRP A 135 -9.44 7.59 -5.55
C TRP A 135 -8.88 6.39 -6.32
N GLN A 136 -9.34 6.14 -7.56
CA GLN A 136 -8.85 5.01 -8.36
C GLN A 136 -7.42 5.24 -8.82
N GLN A 137 -7.07 6.48 -9.17
CA GLN A 137 -5.73 6.85 -9.64
C GLN A 137 -4.71 6.90 -8.49
N THR A 138 -5.16 7.04 -7.25
CA THR A 138 -4.31 7.06 -6.05
C THR A 138 -4.41 5.79 -5.22
N LYS A 139 -5.04 4.72 -5.73
CA LYS A 139 -5.26 3.48 -4.98
C LYS A 139 -3.94 2.82 -4.57
N ALA A 140 -3.01 2.69 -5.51
CA ALA A 140 -1.68 2.13 -5.24
C ALA A 140 -0.92 2.98 -4.20
N ILE A 141 -1.07 4.31 -4.24
CA ILE A 141 -0.43 5.24 -3.29
C ILE A 141 -0.91 4.96 -1.87
N ALA A 142 -2.21 4.74 -1.71
CA ALA A 142 -2.79 4.40 -0.43
C ALA A 142 -2.32 3.03 0.08
N GLU A 143 -2.09 2.07 -0.82
CA GLU A 143 -1.58 0.73 -0.49
C GLU A 143 -0.12 0.83 -0.03
N ASP A 144 0.74 1.53 -0.77
CA ASP A 144 2.14 1.79 -0.39
C ASP A 144 2.23 2.53 0.95
N ALA A 145 1.38 3.54 1.16
CA ALA A 145 1.32 4.28 2.41
C ALA A 145 0.92 3.37 3.58
N ALA A 146 0.01 2.41 3.37
CA ALA A 146 -0.40 1.47 4.41
C ALA A 146 0.74 0.50 4.78
N GLU A 147 1.52 0.03 3.81
CA GLU A 147 2.69 -0.81 4.07
C GLU A 147 3.76 -0.06 4.87
N LEU A 148 4.08 1.18 4.46
CA LEU A 148 5.01 2.04 5.19
C LEU A 148 4.48 2.43 6.57
N THR A 149 3.16 2.47 6.75
CA THR A 149 2.56 2.76 8.07
C THR A 149 2.94 1.67 9.06
N ILE A 150 2.98 0.40 8.66
CA ILE A 150 3.40 -0.70 9.53
C ILE A 150 4.86 -0.50 9.99
N VAL A 151 5.74 -0.03 9.10
CA VAL A 151 7.13 0.31 9.42
C VAL A 151 7.18 1.44 10.45
N ALA A 152 6.46 2.53 10.19
CA ALA A 152 6.39 3.67 11.09
C ALA A 152 5.80 3.31 12.46
N GLU A 153 4.76 2.49 12.52
CA GLU A 153 4.14 2.03 13.78
C GLU A 153 5.08 1.13 14.58
N THR A 154 5.85 0.27 13.90
CA THR A 154 6.87 -0.56 14.53
C THR A 154 7.98 0.31 15.12
N MET A 155 8.46 1.29 14.36
CA MET A 155 9.48 2.24 14.79
C MET A 155 9.00 3.14 15.93
N CYS A 156 7.75 3.61 15.88
CA CYS A 156 7.17 4.51 16.87
C CYS A 156 6.52 3.81 18.07
N GLY A 157 6.38 2.48 18.03
CA GLY A 157 5.83 1.70 19.14
C GLY A 157 4.32 1.90 19.39
N GLY A 158 3.53 2.17 18.35
CA GLY A 158 2.09 2.35 18.47
C GLY A 158 1.44 2.85 17.18
N SER A 159 0.13 3.13 17.23
CA SER A 159 -0.66 3.54 16.05
C SER A 159 -0.23 4.88 15.45
N PHE A 160 -0.30 4.99 14.14
CA PHE A 160 0.14 6.18 13.40
C PHE A 160 -0.88 7.34 13.36
#